data_AF-A0AAU3TVQ0-F1
#
_entry.id   AF-A0AAU3TVQ0-F1
#
_cell.length_a   1.000
_cell.length_b   1.000
_cell.length_c   1.000
_cell.angle_alpha   90.00
_cell.angle_beta   90.00
_cell.angle_gamma   90.00
#
_symmetry.space_group_name_H-M   'P 1'
#
loop_
_entity.id
_entity.type
_entity.pdbx_description
1 polymer ?
#
loop_
_entity_poly.entity_id
_entity_poly.type
_entity_poly.pdbx_seq_one_letter_code
_entity_poly.pdbx_strand_id
1 'polypeptide(L)'
;MDEEEDQRLAALAPEVSRLSIDLLRRAVGSYPAERVAQEALDCADDVLERFGTDGLRVLVMSLGCWATVQVEINAHASGRPPESLLDDMQLTWLEADPES
;
A
#
# COMPACT_ATOMS: atom_id res chain seq x y z
N MET A 1 -4.12 -8.71 20.98
CA MET A 1 -3.89 -9.43 19.72
C MET A 1 -3.72 -10.88 20.10
N ASP A 2 -4.46 -11.78 19.46
CA ASP A 2 -4.49 -13.19 19.84
C ASP A 2 -3.24 -13.91 19.31
N GLU A 3 -2.56 -14.73 20.10
CA GLU A 3 -1.30 -15.37 19.68
C GLU A 3 -1.49 -16.31 18.48
N GLU A 4 -2.66 -16.94 18.37
CA GLU A 4 -3.04 -17.74 17.20
C GLU A 4 -3.23 -16.87 15.95
N GLU A 5 -3.80 -15.68 16.11
CA GLU A 5 -3.97 -14.70 15.03
C GLU A 5 -2.61 -14.23 14.51
N ASP A 6 -1.69 -13.88 15.40
CA ASP A 6 -0.33 -13.47 15.05
C ASP A 6 0.44 -14.57 14.32
N GLN A 7 0.31 -15.83 14.77
CA GLN A 7 0.94 -16.97 14.10
C GLN A 7 0.39 -17.19 12.68
N ARG A 8 -0.92 -17.05 12.49
CA ARG A 8 -1.54 -17.15 11.15
C ARG A 8 -1.05 -16.05 10.22
N LEU A 9 -1.01 -14.80 10.68
CA LEU A 9 -0.53 -13.67 9.89
C LEU A 9 0.97 -13.80 9.57
N ALA A 10 1.78 -14.24 10.54
CA ALA A 10 3.20 -14.46 10.36
C ALA A 10 3.50 -15.55 9.31
N ALA A 11 2.67 -16.59 9.22
CA ALA A 11 2.81 -17.63 8.19
C ALA A 11 2.54 -17.11 6.77
N LEU A 12 1.64 -16.13 6.62
CA LEU A 12 1.28 -15.53 5.33
C LEU A 12 2.25 -14.41 4.90
N ALA A 13 2.91 -13.77 5.87
CA ALA A 13 3.77 -12.60 5.67
C ALA A 13 4.78 -12.71 4.52
N PRO A 14 5.54 -13.81 4.36
CA PRO A 14 6.55 -13.89 3.30
C PRO A 14 5.93 -13.86 1.89
N GLU A 15 4.85 -14.60 1.67
CA GLU A 15 4.25 -14.69 0.34
C GLU A 15 3.46 -13.44 -0.02
N VAL A 16 2.68 -12.90 0.91
CA VAL A 16 1.94 -11.65 0.68
C VAL A 16 2.89 -10.47 0.49
N SER A 17 4.04 -10.45 1.18
CA SER A 17 5.07 -9.44 0.95
C SER A 17 5.74 -9.56 -0.42
N ARG A 18 5.87 -10.77 -0.97
CA ARG A 18 6.32 -10.94 -2.36
C ARG A 18 5.30 -10.36 -3.34
N LEU A 19 4.01 -10.62 -3.11
CA LEU A 19 2.92 -10.10 -3.95
C LEU A 19 2.83 -8.58 -3.89
N SER A 20 3.03 -7.97 -2.72
CA SER A 20 3.06 -6.51 -2.61
C SER A 20 4.21 -5.88 -3.38
N ILE A 21 5.39 -6.51 -3.42
CA ILE A 21 6.52 -6.08 -4.25
C ILE A 21 6.19 -6.22 -5.75
N ASP A 22 5.60 -7.34 -6.15
CA ASP A 22 5.22 -7.57 -7.55
C ASP A 22 4.12 -6.59 -8.01
N LEU A 23 3.18 -6.22 -7.13
CA LEU A 23 2.26 -5.10 -7.37
C LEU A 23 3.03 -3.80 -7.61
N LEU A 24 3.94 -3.41 -6.72
CA LEU A 24 4.71 -2.17 -6.88
C LEU A 24 5.50 -2.16 -8.18
N ARG A 25 6.09 -3.29 -8.60
CA ARG A 25 6.79 -3.39 -9.89
C ARG A 25 5.89 -3.14 -11.10
N ARG A 26 4.61 -3.56 -11.04
CA ARG A 26 3.63 -3.33 -12.10
C ARG A 26 3.09 -1.90 -12.08
N ALA A 27 2.85 -1.36 -10.89
CA ALA A 27 2.24 -0.05 -10.70
C ALA A 27 3.22 1.12 -10.90
N VAL A 28 4.51 0.94 -10.59
CA VAL A 28 5.50 2.02 -10.78
C VAL A 28 5.65 2.34 -12.26
N GLY A 29 5.46 3.61 -12.61
CA GLY A 29 5.54 4.09 -13.99
C GLY A 29 4.27 3.85 -14.82
N SER A 30 3.20 3.32 -14.22
CA SER A 30 1.94 3.07 -14.94
C SER A 30 0.97 4.25 -14.95
N TYR A 31 1.39 5.45 -14.52
CA TYR A 31 0.58 6.68 -14.52
C TYR A 31 -0.22 6.83 -15.84
N PRO A 32 -1.52 7.16 -15.78
CA PRO A 32 -2.24 7.88 -14.71
C PRO A 32 -2.77 7.01 -13.56
N ALA A 33 -3.31 7.66 -12.52
CA ALA A 33 -3.69 7.05 -11.25
C ALA A 33 -4.72 5.92 -11.39
N GLU A 34 -5.58 5.96 -12.40
CA GLU A 34 -6.60 4.93 -12.66
C GLU A 34 -5.97 3.57 -12.99
N ARG A 35 -4.83 3.58 -13.68
CA ARG A 35 -4.08 2.33 -13.99
C ARG A 35 -3.42 1.75 -12.75
N VAL A 36 -2.92 2.63 -11.87
CA VAL A 36 -2.36 2.22 -10.58
C VAL A 36 -3.45 1.60 -9.71
N ALA A 37 -4.64 2.21 -9.69
CA ALA A 37 -5.80 1.71 -8.95
C ALA A 37 -6.26 0.33 -9.46
N GLN A 38 -6.30 0.12 -10.78
CA GLN A 38 -6.67 -1.19 -11.33
C GLN A 38 -5.70 -2.29 -10.94
N GLU A 39 -4.38 -2.06 -11.07
CA GLU A 39 -3.37 -3.05 -10.67
C GLU A 39 -3.47 -3.39 -9.17
N ALA A 40 -3.78 -2.39 -8.33
CA ALA A 40 -3.99 -2.58 -6.90
C ALA A 40 -5.25 -3.41 -6.59
N LEU A 41 -6.36 -3.16 -7.31
CA LEU A 41 -7.58 -3.95 -7.20
C LEU A 41 -7.35 -5.40 -7.61
N ASP A 42 -6.73 -5.64 -8.76
CA ASP A 42 -6.43 -6.99 -9.24
C ASP A 42 -5.57 -7.76 -8.23
N CYS A 43 -4.56 -7.10 -7.65
CA CYS A 43 -3.74 -7.71 -6.59
C CYS A 43 -4.53 -8.00 -5.30
N ALA A 44 -5.46 -7.12 -4.92
CA ALA A 44 -6.28 -7.32 -3.73
C ALA A 44 -7.25 -8.50 -3.92
N ASP A 45 -7.87 -8.61 -5.09
CA ASP A 45 -8.75 -9.73 -5.45
C ASP A 45 -7.98 -11.06 -5.46
N ASP A 46 -6.78 -11.09 -6.07
CA ASP A 46 -5.91 -12.27 -6.07
C ASP A 46 -5.54 -12.71 -4.63
N VAL A 47 -5.20 -11.75 -3.76
CA VAL A 47 -4.84 -12.04 -2.37
C VAL A 47 -6.05 -12.52 -1.58
N LEU A 48 -7.22 -11.91 -1.79
CA LEU A 48 -8.46 -12.31 -1.14
C LEU A 48 -8.87 -13.72 -1.55
N GLU A 49 -8.78 -14.06 -2.84
CA GLU A 49 -9.11 -15.40 -3.34
C GLU A 49 -8.18 -16.47 -2.73
N ARG A 50 -6.88 -16.17 -2.64
CA ARG A 50 -5.85 -17.15 -2.24
C ARG A 50 -5.66 -17.30 -0.73
N PHE A 51 -5.82 -16.21 0.02
CA PHE A 51 -5.45 -16.13 1.44
C PHE A 51 -6.56 -15.56 2.32
N GLY A 52 -7.72 -15.23 1.74
CA GLY A 52 -8.84 -14.65 2.47
C GLY A 52 -8.52 -13.28 3.06
N THR A 53 -9.31 -12.91 4.07
CA THR A 53 -9.19 -11.63 4.77
C THR A 53 -7.87 -11.47 5.52
N ASP A 54 -7.28 -12.57 6.01
CA ASP A 54 -5.98 -12.53 6.69
C ASP A 54 -4.87 -12.13 5.71
N GLY A 55 -4.93 -12.61 4.46
CA GLY A 55 -4.04 -12.15 3.39
C GLY A 55 -4.16 -10.65 3.12
N LEU A 56 -5.39 -10.13 3.04
CA LEU A 56 -5.61 -8.68 2.85
C LEU A 56 -5.04 -7.86 4.02
N ARG A 57 -5.18 -8.34 5.25
CA ARG A 57 -4.60 -7.67 6.43
C ARG A 57 -3.08 -7.59 6.33
N VAL A 58 -2.43 -8.67 5.93
CA VAL A 58 -0.98 -8.69 5.70
C VAL A 58 -0.60 -7.78 4.52
N LEU A 59 -1.39 -7.74 3.45
CA LEU A 59 -1.14 -6.88 2.30
C LEU A 59 -1.16 -5.40 2.70
N VAL A 60 -2.20 -4.98 3.44
CA VAL A 60 -2.34 -3.62 3.97
C VAL A 60 -1.20 -3.29 4.94
N MET A 61 -0.87 -4.20 5.86
CA MET A 61 0.24 -4.02 6.79
C MET A 61 1.57 -3.79 6.04
N SER A 62 1.87 -4.64 5.06
CA SER A 62 3.10 -4.53 4.27
C SER A 62 3.13 -3.22 3.47
N LEU A 63 2.08 -2.92 2.70
CA LEU A 63 2.02 -1.69 1.88
C LEU A 63 2.06 -0.42 2.74
N GLY A 64 1.37 -0.41 3.89
CA GLY A 64 1.40 0.71 4.84
C GLY A 64 2.78 0.93 5.44
N CYS A 65 3.51 -0.15 5.75
CA CYS A 65 4.91 -0.07 6.20
C CYS A 65 5.80 0.56 5.12
N TRP A 66 5.72 0.05 3.89
CA TRP A 66 6.50 0.60 2.77
C TRP A 66 6.16 2.05 2.46
N ALA A 67 4.88 2.41 2.42
CA ALA A 67 4.44 3.78 2.15
C ALA A 67 4.96 4.75 3.21
N THR A 68 4.84 4.40 4.50
CA THR A 68 5.35 5.21 5.61
C THR A 68 6.86 5.43 5.49
N VAL A 69 7.63 4.36 5.28
CA VAL A 69 9.09 4.47 5.13
C VAL A 69 9.47 5.38 3.95
N GLN A 70 8.73 5.31 2.84
CA GLN A 70 9.02 6.15 1.68
C GLN A 70 8.64 7.62 1.89
N VAL A 71 7.58 7.90 2.65
CA VAL A 71 7.26 9.27 3.07
C VAL A 71 8.40 9.84 3.91
N GLU A 72 8.90 9.08 4.89
CA GLU A 72 10.02 9.50 5.76
C GLU A 72 11.30 9.75 4.96
N ILE A 73 11.64 8.84 4.04
CA ILE A 73 12.82 9.00 3.17
C ILE A 73 12.69 10.25 2.29
N ASN A 74 11.51 10.48 1.71
CA ASN A 74 11.27 11.66 0.87
C ASN A 74 11.29 12.96 1.69
N ALA A 75 10.71 12.97 2.88
CA ALA A 75 10.74 14.09 3.80
C ALA A 75 12.19 14.48 4.13
N HIS A 76 13.00 13.49 4.49
CA HIS A 76 14.42 13.70 4.75
C HIS A 76 15.17 14.23 3.52
N ALA A 77 14.95 13.64 2.35
CA ALA A 77 15.64 14.03 1.11
C ALA A 77 15.23 15.43 0.61
N SER A 78 13.99 15.84 0.82
CA SER A 78 13.45 17.13 0.41
C SER A 78 13.65 18.24 1.46
N GLY A 79 14.09 17.90 2.67
CA GLY A 79 14.22 18.83 3.79
C GLY A 79 12.87 19.35 4.30
N ARG A 80 11.78 18.63 4.02
CA ARG A 80 10.40 18.96 4.44
C ARG A 80 9.99 18.08 5.62
N PRO A 81 9.09 18.54 6.50
CA PRO A 81 8.48 17.66 7.49
C PRO A 81 7.57 16.62 6.79
N PRO A 82 7.47 15.38 7.31
CA PRO A 82 6.60 14.33 6.75
C PRO A 82 5.16 14.78 6.53
N GLU A 83 4.62 15.57 7.46
CA GLU A 83 3.26 16.11 7.40
C GLU A 83 3.02 16.92 6.12
N SER A 84 4.02 17.67 5.68
CA SER A 84 3.90 18.48 4.46
C SER A 84 3.78 17.63 3.19
N LEU A 85 4.36 16.42 3.18
CA LEU A 85 4.19 15.48 2.06
C LEU A 85 2.81 14.82 2.11
N LEU A 86 2.30 14.52 3.30
CA LEU A 86 0.95 13.96 3.48
C LEU A 86 -0.12 14.98 3.08
N ASP A 87 0.08 16.26 3.40
CA ASP A 87 -0.79 17.35 2.98
C ASP A 87 -0.85 17.47 1.43
N ASP A 88 0.30 17.33 0.75
CA ASP A 88 0.34 17.33 -0.73
C ASP A 88 -0.44 16.15 -1.32
N MET A 89 -0.34 14.97 -0.70
CA MET A 89 -1.11 13.78 -1.11
C MET A 89 -2.61 14.01 -0.92
N GLN A 90 -3.01 14.62 0.20
CA GLN A 90 -4.41 14.96 0.48
C GLN A 90 -4.93 16.01 -0.51
N LEU A 91 -4.13 17.03 -0.84
CA LEU A 91 -4.49 18.05 -1.83
C LEU A 91 -4.67 17.42 -3.21
N THR A 92 -3.76 16.56 -3.64
CA THR A 92 -3.85 15.85 -4.92
C THR A 92 -5.15 15.02 -5.01
N TRP A 93 -5.56 14.40 -3.91
CA TRP A 93 -6.83 13.67 -3.84
C TRP A 93 -8.04 14.61 -3.96
N LEU A 94 -8.07 15.72 -3.22
CA LEU A 94 -9.13 16.74 -3.32
C LEU A 94 -9.25 17.35 -4.72
N GLU A 95 -8.12 17.57 -5.40
CA GLU A 95 -8.10 18.11 -6.77
C GLU A 95 -8.56 17.08 -7.81
N ALA A 96 -8.35 15.78 -7.53
CA ALA A 96 -8.81 14.70 -8.40
C ALA A 96 -10.33 14.46 -8.31
N ASP A 97 -10.98 14.88 -7.21
CA ASP A 97 -12.43 14.78 -7.02
C ASP A 97 -13.01 16.07 -6.42
N PRO A 98 -13.18 17.14 -7.23
CA PRO A 98 -13.55 18.47 -6.75
C PRO A 98 -15.00 18.61 -6.26
N GLU A 99 -15.82 17.55 -6.32
CA GLU A 99 -17.27 17.59 -6.01
C GLU A 99 -17.74 16.59 -4.93
N SER A 100 -16.85 15.92 -4.17
CA SER A 100 -17.24 15.01 -3.07
C SER A 100 -17.48 15.68 -1.71
#